data_AF-A0A522DFH7-F1
#
_entry.id   AF-A0A522DFH7-F1
#
_cell.length_a   1.000
_cell.length_b   1.000
_cell.length_c   1.000
_cell.angle_alpha   90.00
_cell.angle_beta   90.00
_cell.angle_gamma   90.00
#
_symmetry.space_group_name_H-M   'P 1'
#
loop_
_entity.id
_entity.type
_entity.pdbx_description
1 polymer ?
#
loop_
_entity_poly.entity_id
_entity_poly.type
_entity_poly.pdbx_seq_one_letter_code
_entity_poly.pdbx_strand_id
1 'polypeptide(L)'
;NSNDPKLAHVAIDMNGSTIHDGSLPVKKIVPGFNDGQVWYAWIDYDGKTLAVRLSETAVRPETQLLKTELDIPALLGNVTHAYVGFTAGTGGFWENHDILYWEYREDYQPVEILSGIMNRMQSVTVSCKNVNTHQIVEIPESKTNAWSCEDAGLIGHQGDAAVITIKGKLK
;
A
#
# COMPACT_ATOMS: atom_id res chain seq x y z
N ASN A 1 -31.29 -7.44 0.90
CA ASN A 1 -30.13 -8.36 0.88
C ASN A 1 -29.87 -8.85 2.28
N SER A 2 -29.85 -10.17 2.49
CA SER A 2 -30.03 -10.78 3.82
C SER A 2 -28.75 -10.91 4.65
N ASN A 3 -27.56 -10.61 4.09
CA ASN A 3 -26.27 -10.85 4.76
C ASN A 3 -25.30 -9.66 4.72
N ASP A 4 -25.73 -8.49 4.26
CA ASP A 4 -24.89 -7.29 4.29
C ASP A 4 -24.82 -6.74 5.71
N PRO A 5 -23.64 -6.27 6.17
CA PRO A 5 -23.57 -5.44 7.36
C PRO A 5 -24.55 -4.26 7.26
N LYS A 6 -25.24 -3.96 8.36
CA LYS A 6 -26.23 -2.86 8.43
C LYS A 6 -25.66 -1.45 8.18
N LEU A 7 -24.33 -1.31 8.12
CA LEU A 7 -23.62 -0.05 7.89
C LEU A 7 -22.81 -0.16 6.61
N ALA A 8 -22.38 1.00 6.09
CA ALA A 8 -21.36 1.07 5.05
C ALA A 8 -20.18 0.15 5.41
N HIS A 9 -19.69 -0.59 4.43
CA HIS A 9 -18.65 -1.58 4.65
C HIS A 9 -17.76 -1.73 3.42
N VAL A 10 -16.56 -2.25 3.66
CA VAL A 10 -15.65 -2.75 2.64
C VAL A 10 -15.56 -4.26 2.82
N ALA A 11 -15.56 -5.00 1.71
CA ALA A 11 -15.44 -6.45 1.70
C ALA A 11 -14.52 -6.92 0.57
N ILE A 12 -14.04 -8.15 0.68
CA ILE A 12 -13.40 -8.89 -0.42
C ILE A 12 -14.41 -9.94 -0.87
N ASP A 13 -14.81 -9.87 -2.14
CA ASP A 13 -15.73 -10.81 -2.78
C ASP A 13 -14.98 -11.73 -3.73
N MET A 14 -15.40 -13.00 -3.81
CA MET A 14 -14.77 -14.01 -4.66
C MET A 14 -15.83 -14.80 -5.41
N ASN A 15 -15.54 -15.15 -6.67
CA ASN A 15 -16.43 -15.96 -7.53
C ASN A 15 -17.86 -15.43 -7.63
N GLY A 16 -18.04 -14.10 -7.57
CA GLY A 16 -19.35 -13.44 -7.63
C GLY A 16 -20.22 -13.63 -6.37
N SER A 17 -19.70 -14.22 -5.29
CA SER A 17 -20.40 -14.32 -4.02
C SER A 17 -20.30 -12.99 -3.27
N THR A 18 -21.45 -12.40 -2.96
CA THR A 18 -21.61 -11.22 -2.09
C THR A 18 -22.09 -11.61 -0.69
N ILE A 19 -21.93 -12.88 -0.31
CA ILE A 19 -22.34 -13.37 1.00
C ILE A 19 -21.23 -13.08 2.02
N HIS A 20 -21.55 -12.28 3.04
CA HIS A 20 -20.63 -11.94 4.13
C HIS A 20 -20.96 -12.70 5.44
N ASP A 21 -20.89 -14.03 5.40
CA ASP A 21 -21.18 -14.93 6.53
C ASP A 21 -20.00 -15.14 7.50
N GLY A 22 -18.88 -14.43 7.26
CA GLY A 22 -17.64 -14.55 8.02
C GLY A 22 -16.57 -15.41 7.34
N SER A 23 -16.87 -16.01 6.18
CA SER A 23 -15.89 -16.73 5.35
C SER A 23 -14.83 -15.82 4.73
N LEU A 24 -15.18 -14.56 4.44
CA LEU A 24 -14.28 -13.55 3.89
C LEU A 24 -14.21 -12.28 4.75
N PRO A 25 -13.08 -11.54 4.70
CA PRO A 25 -12.94 -10.31 5.46
C PRO A 25 -13.95 -9.25 5.03
N VAL A 26 -14.64 -8.68 6.03
CA VAL A 26 -15.54 -7.54 5.88
C VAL A 26 -15.32 -6.57 7.05
N LYS A 27 -15.34 -5.26 6.76
CA LYS A 27 -15.15 -4.22 7.77
C LYS A 27 -16.18 -3.12 7.61
N LYS A 28 -16.87 -2.80 8.70
CA LYS A 28 -17.79 -1.66 8.78
C LYS A 28 -16.99 -0.35 8.81
N ILE A 29 -17.50 0.66 8.10
CA ILE A 29 -16.91 1.99 7.99
C ILE A 29 -17.85 3.00 8.63
N VAL A 30 -17.27 3.85 9.48
CA VAL A 30 -17.96 4.90 10.23
C VAL A 30 -17.03 6.11 10.29
N PRO A 31 -17.46 7.31 9.82
CA PRO A 31 -18.73 7.58 9.14
C PRO A 31 -18.85 6.80 7.81
N GLY A 32 -20.06 6.67 7.28
CA GLY A 32 -20.29 5.97 6.01
C GLY A 32 -19.90 6.83 4.80
N PHE A 33 -19.79 6.21 3.63
CA PHE A 33 -19.32 6.86 2.38
C PHE A 33 -20.25 7.92 1.81
N ASN A 34 -21.45 8.07 2.36
CA ASN A 34 -22.45 9.03 1.95
C ASN A 34 -22.27 10.39 2.67
N ASP A 35 -21.03 10.81 2.86
CA ASP A 35 -20.63 12.01 3.59
C ASP A 35 -20.14 13.15 2.68
N GLY A 36 -20.00 12.91 1.38
CA GLY A 36 -19.50 13.88 0.40
C GLY A 36 -17.98 14.07 0.41
N GLN A 37 -17.25 13.28 1.21
CA GLN A 37 -15.80 13.34 1.33
C GLN A 37 -15.12 12.56 0.20
N VAL A 38 -13.86 12.91 -0.07
CA VAL A 38 -13.01 12.13 -0.98
C VAL A 38 -12.38 10.99 -0.21
N TRP A 39 -12.59 9.78 -0.71
CA TRP A 39 -12.00 8.56 -0.15
C TRP A 39 -10.90 8.03 -1.05
N TYR A 40 -9.79 7.63 -0.42
CA TYR A 40 -8.63 7.05 -1.05
C TYR A 40 -8.55 5.58 -0.68
N ALA A 41 -8.41 4.71 -1.69
CA ALA A 41 -8.31 3.27 -1.51
C ALA A 41 -7.00 2.74 -2.12
N TRP A 42 -6.40 1.76 -1.45
CA TRP A 42 -5.26 1.01 -1.97
C TRP A 42 -5.59 -0.48 -1.89
N ILE A 43 -5.32 -1.20 -2.98
CA ILE A 43 -5.47 -2.64 -3.09
C ILE A 43 -4.11 -3.18 -3.51
N ASP A 44 -3.49 -3.95 -2.63
CA ASP A 44 -2.14 -4.47 -2.81
C ASP A 44 -2.17 -5.99 -2.82
N TYR A 45 -1.48 -6.59 -3.78
CA TYR A 45 -1.36 -8.04 -3.91
C TYR A 45 0.10 -8.43 -4.10
N ASP A 46 0.61 -9.30 -3.22
CA ASP A 46 2.02 -9.75 -3.23
C ASP A 46 2.26 -11.08 -3.96
N GLY A 47 1.26 -11.58 -4.68
CA GLY A 47 1.28 -12.92 -5.27
C GLY A 47 0.70 -14.01 -4.35
N LYS A 48 0.44 -13.70 -3.07
CA LYS A 48 -0.17 -14.61 -2.10
C LYS A 48 -1.25 -13.96 -1.23
N THR A 49 -1.11 -12.68 -0.93
CA THR A 49 -1.91 -11.95 0.04
C THR A 49 -2.50 -10.71 -0.61
N LEU A 50 -3.82 -10.56 -0.51
CA LEU A 50 -4.53 -9.34 -0.86
C LEU A 50 -4.72 -8.48 0.40
N ALA A 51 -4.33 -7.21 0.33
CA ALA A 51 -4.53 -6.23 1.39
C ALA A 51 -5.30 -5.01 0.85
N VAL A 52 -6.29 -4.56 1.60
CA VAL A 52 -7.11 -3.38 1.27
C VAL A 52 -6.91 -2.32 2.34
N ARG A 53 -6.72 -1.07 1.92
CA ARG A 53 -6.60 0.11 2.78
C ARG A 53 -7.57 1.19 2.33
N LEU A 54 -7.97 2.04 3.27
CA LEU A 54 -8.92 3.11 3.03
C LEU A 54 -8.57 4.31 3.91
N SER A 55 -8.68 5.53 3.39
CA SER A 55 -8.38 6.79 4.08
C SER A 55 -9.20 7.94 3.52
N GLU A 56 -9.52 8.94 4.33
CA GLU A 56 -10.08 10.23 3.89
C GLU A 56 -8.97 11.24 3.50
N THR A 57 -7.70 10.81 3.53
CA THR A 57 -6.56 11.61 3.10
C THR A 57 -5.76 10.86 2.05
N ALA A 58 -5.00 11.59 1.23
CA ALA A 58 -4.13 11.02 0.20
C ALA A 58 -2.92 10.23 0.75
N VAL A 59 -2.85 10.03 2.06
CA VAL A 59 -1.79 9.25 2.72
C VAL A 59 -2.28 7.82 2.91
N ARG A 60 -1.51 6.87 2.37
CA ARG A 60 -1.74 5.44 2.53
C ARG A 60 -1.54 5.03 4.00
N PRO A 61 -2.55 4.44 4.66
CA PRO A 61 -2.38 3.91 6.01
C PRO A 61 -1.38 2.74 6.06
N GLU A 62 -0.54 2.71 7.10
CA GLU A 62 0.38 1.58 7.33
C GLU A 62 -0.41 0.28 7.59
N THR A 63 -1.43 0.37 8.44
CA THR A 63 -2.27 -0.77 8.81
C THR A 63 -3.35 -1.02 7.75
N GLN A 64 -3.35 -2.23 7.18
CA GLN A 64 -4.43 -2.65 6.29
C GLN A 64 -5.79 -2.76 7.00
N LEU A 65 -6.83 -2.33 6.29
CA LEU A 65 -8.22 -2.43 6.72
C LEU A 65 -8.71 -3.89 6.64
N LEU A 66 -8.37 -4.56 5.54
CA LEU A 66 -8.65 -5.97 5.29
C LEU A 66 -7.39 -6.68 4.80
N LYS A 67 -7.27 -7.97 5.11
CA LYS A 67 -6.20 -8.85 4.63
C LYS A 67 -6.73 -10.26 4.44
N THR A 68 -6.38 -10.91 3.35
CA THR A 68 -6.60 -12.36 3.17
C THR A 68 -5.49 -12.98 2.34
N GLU A 69 -5.15 -14.24 2.63
CA GLU A 69 -4.42 -15.06 1.67
C GLU A 69 -5.37 -15.42 0.52
N LEU A 70 -4.88 -15.34 -0.71
CA LEU A 70 -5.64 -15.50 -1.92
C LEU A 70 -4.72 -15.91 -3.08
N ASP A 71 -5.10 -16.96 -3.79
CA ASP A 71 -4.46 -17.32 -5.07
C ASP A 71 -5.28 -16.74 -6.22
N ILE A 72 -5.01 -15.49 -6.57
CA ILE A 72 -5.73 -14.79 -7.65
C ILE A 72 -5.54 -15.50 -9.01
N PRO A 73 -4.33 -15.91 -9.42
CA PRO A 73 -4.17 -16.68 -10.65
C PRO A 73 -5.06 -17.93 -10.70
N ALA A 74 -5.10 -18.74 -9.64
CA ALA A 74 -5.96 -19.93 -9.59
C ALA A 74 -7.45 -19.56 -9.67
N LEU A 75 -7.88 -18.50 -8.97
CA LEU A 75 -9.27 -18.03 -9.02
C LEU A 75 -9.70 -17.58 -10.42
N LEU A 76 -8.79 -16.98 -11.17
CA LEU A 76 -9.03 -16.56 -12.55
C LEU A 76 -8.86 -17.71 -13.56
N GLY A 77 -8.61 -18.93 -13.09
CA GLY A 77 -8.45 -20.11 -13.96
C GLY A 77 -7.08 -20.20 -14.63
N ASN A 78 -6.04 -19.62 -14.02
CA ASN A 78 -4.67 -19.57 -14.53
C ASN A 78 -4.55 -18.92 -15.91
N VAL A 79 -5.43 -17.97 -16.22
CA VAL A 79 -5.32 -17.16 -17.43
C VAL A 79 -4.11 -16.23 -17.34
N THR A 80 -3.54 -15.92 -18.49
CA THR A 80 -2.38 -15.02 -18.61
C THR A 80 -2.77 -13.55 -18.70
N HIS A 81 -4.06 -13.25 -18.81
CA HIS A 81 -4.58 -11.89 -18.96
C HIS A 81 -5.92 -11.76 -18.24
N ALA A 82 -6.14 -10.62 -17.60
CA ALA A 82 -7.40 -10.24 -16.97
C ALA A 82 -7.63 -8.74 -17.16
N TYR A 83 -8.89 -8.31 -17.03
CA TYR A 83 -9.23 -6.89 -17.01
C TYR A 83 -9.43 -6.43 -15.57
N VAL A 84 -8.91 -5.25 -15.26
CA VAL A 84 -9.11 -4.57 -13.97
C VAL A 84 -9.83 -3.26 -14.21
N GLY A 85 -10.71 -2.88 -13.29
CA GLY A 85 -11.47 -1.65 -13.42
C GLY A 85 -12.48 -1.49 -12.29
N PHE A 86 -13.35 -0.49 -12.46
CA PHE A 86 -14.38 -0.15 -11.49
C PHE A 86 -15.75 -0.52 -12.01
N THR A 87 -16.65 -0.84 -11.09
CA THR A 87 -18.07 -0.96 -11.33
C THR A 87 -18.83 -0.28 -10.21
N ALA A 88 -19.97 0.32 -10.52
CA ALA A 88 -20.86 0.96 -9.57
C ALA A 88 -22.31 0.83 -10.06
N GLY A 89 -23.26 0.90 -9.14
CA GLY A 89 -24.69 0.82 -9.45
C GLY A 89 -25.52 1.60 -8.45
N THR A 90 -26.67 2.08 -8.89
CA THR A 90 -27.70 2.69 -8.01
C THR A 90 -28.90 1.76 -7.90
N GLY A 91 -29.80 2.05 -6.95
CA GLY A 91 -30.99 1.25 -6.68
C GLY A 91 -32.20 2.12 -6.41
N GLY A 92 -32.96 1.80 -5.36
CA GLY A 92 -34.09 2.63 -4.91
C GLY A 92 -33.67 3.99 -4.32
N PHE A 93 -32.37 4.20 -4.13
CA PHE A 93 -31.73 5.45 -3.73
C PHE A 93 -30.56 5.75 -4.67
N TRP A 94 -30.03 6.98 -4.59
CA TRP A 94 -29.03 7.51 -5.52
C TRP A 94 -27.78 8.00 -4.78
N GLU A 95 -26.63 7.76 -5.39
CA GLU A 95 -25.32 8.27 -4.98
C GLU A 95 -24.50 8.54 -6.24
N ASN A 96 -23.62 9.54 -6.18
CA ASN A 96 -22.63 9.77 -7.22
C ASN A 96 -21.42 8.85 -7.01
N HIS A 97 -20.87 8.32 -8.10
CA HIS A 97 -19.71 7.46 -8.07
C HIS A 97 -18.65 8.03 -9.02
N ASP A 98 -17.77 8.87 -8.48
CA ASP A 98 -16.75 9.58 -9.25
C ASP A 98 -15.36 9.00 -8.98
N ILE A 99 -14.67 8.60 -10.05
CA ILE A 99 -13.24 8.22 -9.98
C ILE A 99 -12.41 9.46 -10.33
N LEU A 100 -11.85 10.10 -9.30
CA LEU A 100 -11.05 11.33 -9.48
C LEU A 100 -9.63 11.03 -9.97
N TYR A 101 -9.08 9.89 -9.60
CA TYR A 101 -7.76 9.42 -9.98
C TYR A 101 -7.70 7.90 -9.88
N TRP A 102 -6.99 7.26 -10.81
CA TRP A 102 -6.69 5.84 -10.74
C TRP A 102 -5.29 5.56 -11.26
N GLU A 103 -4.60 4.67 -10.55
CA GLU A 103 -3.34 4.10 -10.95
C GLU A 103 -3.41 2.58 -10.79
N TYR A 104 -2.88 1.87 -11.78
CA TYR A 104 -2.70 0.43 -11.74
C TYR A 104 -1.27 0.09 -12.15
N ARG A 105 -0.64 -0.82 -11.42
CA ARG A 105 0.72 -1.29 -11.65
C ARG A 105 0.72 -2.82 -11.66
N GLU A 106 1.23 -3.41 -12.74
CA GLU A 106 1.30 -4.87 -12.92
C GLU A 106 2.49 -5.52 -12.21
N ASP A 107 3.55 -4.75 -11.98
CA ASP A 107 4.69 -5.21 -11.21
C ASP A 107 4.41 -5.02 -9.72
N TYR A 108 4.49 -6.11 -8.95
CA TYR A 108 4.69 -6.01 -7.52
C TYR A 108 6.04 -5.30 -7.30
N GLN A 109 6.03 -4.03 -6.84
CA GLN A 109 7.24 -3.20 -6.70
C GLN A 109 7.73 -3.07 -5.26
N PRO A 110 8.43 -4.09 -4.68
CA PRO A 110 9.06 -4.08 -3.34
C PRO A 110 9.93 -2.83 -3.19
N VAL A 111 10.03 -2.27 -1.97
CA VAL A 111 11.08 -1.27 -1.67
C VAL A 111 12.41 -1.86 -2.13
N GLU A 112 13.13 -1.20 -3.04
CA GLU A 112 14.51 -1.60 -3.30
C GLU A 112 15.42 -0.98 -2.23
N ILE A 113 16.04 -1.84 -1.43
CA ILE A 113 17.07 -1.49 -0.46
C ILE A 113 18.28 -0.93 -1.22
N LEU A 114 18.53 0.37 -1.08
CA LEU A 114 19.81 0.93 -1.49
C LEU A 114 20.86 0.60 -0.42
N SER A 115 21.75 -0.35 -0.72
CA SER A 115 22.97 -0.61 0.03
C SER A 115 24.16 0.05 -0.68
N GLY A 116 25.13 0.55 0.09
CA GLY A 116 26.32 1.21 -0.44
C GLY A 116 27.59 0.77 0.29
N ILE A 117 28.71 0.74 -0.44
CA ILE A 117 30.05 0.55 0.13
C ILE A 117 30.80 1.88 0.02
N MET A 118 31.27 2.44 1.14
CA MET A 118 32.15 3.61 1.12
C MET A 118 33.61 3.18 1.26
N ASN A 119 34.39 3.40 0.20
CA ASN A 119 35.84 3.20 0.23
C ASN A 119 36.53 4.50 0.68
N ARG A 120 37.31 4.41 1.77
CA ARG A 120 38.09 5.47 2.46
C ARG A 120 37.28 6.39 3.39
N MET A 121 37.29 6.07 4.68
CA MET A 121 36.62 6.81 5.76
C MET A 121 37.37 8.10 6.15
N GLN A 122 36.72 9.25 6.01
CA GLN A 122 36.75 10.34 6.99
C GLN A 122 35.31 10.68 7.37
N SER A 123 35.12 11.44 8.45
CA SER A 123 33.81 11.82 9.02
C SER A 123 32.84 12.31 7.94
N VAL A 124 31.95 11.41 7.54
CA VAL A 124 30.95 11.60 6.50
C VAL A 124 29.62 11.32 7.15
N THR A 125 28.68 12.25 7.01
CA THR A 125 27.30 12.02 7.42
C THR A 125 26.58 11.39 6.25
N VAL A 126 25.99 10.21 6.47
CA VAL A 126 25.07 9.57 5.54
C VAL A 126 23.67 9.73 6.09
N SER A 127 22.75 10.19 5.26
CA SER A 127 21.33 10.25 5.60
C SER A 127 20.49 9.62 4.50
N CYS A 128 19.47 8.86 4.90
CA CYS A 128 18.49 8.30 3.99
C CYS A 128 17.17 9.04 4.16
N LYS A 129 16.51 9.36 3.04
CA LYS A 129 15.18 9.97 3.02
C LYS A 129 14.22 9.10 2.24
N ASN A 130 13.09 8.76 2.84
CA ASN A 130 11.92 8.29 2.11
C ASN A 130 11.25 9.51 1.46
N VAL A 131 11.19 9.54 0.13
CA VAL A 131 10.67 10.66 -0.66
C VAL A 131 9.16 10.76 -0.57
N ASN A 132 8.46 9.67 -0.30
CA ASN A 132 7.02 9.63 -0.25
C ASN A 132 6.52 10.04 1.15
N THR A 133 7.12 9.50 2.20
CA THR A 133 6.74 9.79 3.59
C THR A 133 7.47 11.00 4.19
N HIS A 134 8.52 11.49 3.51
CA HIS A 134 9.44 12.51 4.01
C HIS A 134 10.20 12.12 5.29
N GLN A 135 10.18 10.85 5.71
CA GLN A 135 10.99 10.37 6.81
C GLN A 135 12.47 10.48 6.47
N ILE A 136 13.27 10.98 7.41
CA ILE A 136 14.72 11.09 7.29
C ILE A 136 15.35 10.36 8.46
N VAL A 137 16.34 9.51 8.18
CA VAL A 137 17.20 8.92 9.20
C VAL A 137 18.66 9.21 8.90
N GLU A 138 19.40 9.50 9.96
CA GLU A 138 20.85 9.65 9.90
C GLU A 138 21.50 8.34 10.27
N ILE A 139 22.48 7.92 9.47
CA ILE A 139 23.28 6.75 9.80
C ILE A 139 24.32 7.18 10.84
N PRO A 140 24.34 6.56 12.02
CA PRO A 140 25.33 6.87 13.05
C PRO A 140 26.75 6.74 12.49
N GLU A 141 27.65 7.62 12.90
CA GLU A 141 29.06 7.54 12.51
C GLU A 141 29.66 6.23 13.01
N SER A 142 29.76 5.23 12.13
CA SER A 142 30.25 3.90 12.47
C SER A 142 31.68 3.71 11.97
N LYS A 143 32.45 2.87 12.65
CA LYS A 143 33.79 2.45 12.20
C LYS A 143 33.74 1.39 11.08
N THR A 144 32.56 1.02 10.61
CA THR A 144 32.35 0.00 9.58
C THR A 144 32.08 0.66 8.22
N ASN A 145 32.59 0.05 7.17
CA ASN A 145 32.43 0.52 5.78
C ASN A 145 31.11 0.07 5.13
N ALA A 146 30.26 -0.65 5.87
CA ALA A 146 28.94 -1.11 5.47
C ALA A 146 27.86 -0.49 6.37
N TRP A 147 26.75 -0.08 5.76
CA TRP A 147 25.61 0.55 6.41
C TRP A 147 24.30 0.24 5.69
N SER A 148 23.18 0.35 6.41
CA SER A 148 21.81 0.12 5.94
C SER A 148 20.89 1.23 6.44
N CYS A 149 20.00 1.73 5.57
CA CYS A 149 18.99 2.71 5.93
C CYS A 149 17.92 2.12 6.88
N GLU A 150 17.58 0.85 6.72
CA GLU A 150 16.60 0.16 7.56
C GLU A 150 17.15 -0.08 8.98
N ASP A 151 18.43 -0.45 9.09
CA ASP A 151 19.10 -0.60 10.39
C ASP A 151 19.17 0.75 11.13
N ALA A 152 19.22 1.86 10.38
CA ALA A 152 19.11 3.22 10.90
C ALA A 152 17.67 3.66 11.18
N GLY A 153 16.68 2.79 10.97
CA GLY A 153 15.27 3.02 11.27
C GLY A 153 14.46 3.68 10.15
N LEU A 154 14.98 3.74 8.91
CA LEU A 154 14.18 4.21 7.77
C LEU A 154 13.08 3.19 7.50
N ILE A 155 11.83 3.65 7.55
CA ILE A 155 10.67 2.84 7.20
C ILE A 155 10.42 3.08 5.70
N GLY A 156 10.66 2.04 4.91
CA GLY A 156 10.30 2.01 3.49
C GLY A 156 9.04 1.19 3.29
N HIS A 157 8.15 1.66 2.41
CA HIS A 157 7.05 0.87 1.87
C HIS A 157 7.17 0.73 0.35
N GLN A 158 6.61 -0.34 -0.20
CA GLN A 158 6.63 -0.62 -1.63
C GLN A 158 6.28 0.58 -2.50
N GLY A 159 7.11 0.90 -3.49
CA GLY A 159 6.92 2.03 -4.40
C GLY A 159 7.36 3.39 -3.82
N ASP A 160 7.89 3.42 -2.61
CA ASP A 160 8.56 4.61 -2.08
C ASP A 160 9.89 4.84 -2.80
N ALA A 161 10.12 6.07 -3.25
CA ALA A 161 11.44 6.47 -3.69
C ALA A 161 12.31 6.78 -2.47
N ALA A 162 13.54 6.29 -2.45
CA ALA A 162 14.52 6.63 -1.41
C ALA A 162 15.66 7.46 -2.01
N VAL A 163 16.11 8.48 -1.27
CA VAL A 163 17.28 9.29 -1.62
C VAL A 163 18.33 9.14 -0.54
N ILE A 164 19.55 8.80 -0.96
CA ILE A 164 20.74 8.77 -0.09
C ILE A 164 21.52 10.06 -0.32
N THR A 165 21.83 10.75 0.78
CA THR A 165 22.72 11.91 0.77
C THR A 165 23.98 11.58 1.55
N ILE A 166 25.13 11.83 0.94
CA ILE A 166 26.46 11.64 1.53
C ILE A 166 27.13 13.01 1.60
N LYS A 167 27.49 13.48 2.80
CA LYS A 167 28.18 14.76 3.00
C LYS A 167 29.51 14.54 3.72
N GLY A 168 30.62 14.94 3.09
CA GLY A 168 31.95 14.87 3.67
C GLY A 168 33.04 15.33 2.71
N LYS A 169 34.29 15.38 3.19
CA LYS A 169 35.45 15.63 2.32
C LYS A 169 35.90 14.31 1.69
N LEU A 170 35.69 14.17 0.38
CA LEU A 170 36.38 13.15 -0.42
C LEU A 170 37.87 13.53 -0.49
N LYS A 171 38.77 12.57 -0.25
CA LYS A 171 40.21 12.72 -0.49
C LYS A 171 40.60 12.08 -1.81
#